data_AF-A0A932YJS6-F1
#
_entry.id   AF-A0A932YJS6-F1
#
_cell.length_a   1.000
_cell.length_b   1.000
_cell.length_c   1.000
_cell.angle_alpha   90.00
_cell.angle_beta   90.00
_cell.angle_gamma   90.00
#
_symmetry.space_group_name_H-M   'P 1'
#
loop_
_entity.id
_entity.type
_entity.pdbx_description
1 polymer ?
#
loop_
_entity_poly.entity_id
_entity_poly.type
_entity_poly.pdbx_seq_one_letter_code
_entity_poly.pdbx_strand_id
1 'polypeptide(L)'
;MTASENHHYQGEYAKYVPADEAGRLFGYTGNYVRRLVRERKIIGAQIKHQWFVDPESLGAFVRNISRQKVIQNQSIREVRIEEQKIGHILSKGGLVSENRATLADYSILQPQTSTPTSRFRPVFSAVGIFLAGVIVTLLPLTHPITRTQALLATTPADAYHTLASLAATAYHNARALNDRIEQ
;
A
#
# COMPACT_ATOMS: atom_id res chain seq x y z
N MET A 1 -27.69 -29.81 -14.02
CA MET A 1 -27.10 -28.57 -13.47
C MET A 1 -26.41 -27.86 -14.62
N THR A 2 -26.89 -26.68 -14.96
CA THR A 2 -26.91 -26.09 -16.30
C THR A 2 -25.58 -25.49 -16.73
N ALA A 3 -24.91 -26.15 -17.68
CA ALA A 3 -23.66 -25.70 -18.31
C ALA A 3 -23.87 -24.75 -19.51
N SER A 4 -24.98 -24.00 -19.55
CA SER A 4 -25.34 -23.23 -20.76
C SER A 4 -26.02 -21.92 -20.43
N GLU A 5 -25.38 -21.10 -19.61
CA GLU A 5 -25.75 -19.69 -19.47
C GLU A 5 -24.53 -18.83 -19.84
N ASN A 6 -24.05 -19.02 -21.08
CA ASN A 6 -23.08 -18.16 -21.74
C ASN A 6 -23.76 -16.80 -22.01
N HIS A 7 -23.86 -15.99 -20.97
CA HIS A 7 -24.37 -14.64 -21.05
C HIS A 7 -23.43 -13.80 -21.91
N HIS A 8 -23.99 -13.36 -23.03
CA HIS A 8 -23.43 -12.42 -23.98
C HIS A 8 -23.21 -11.05 -23.29
N TYR A 9 -22.10 -10.88 -22.56
CA TYR A 9 -21.65 -9.56 -22.09
C TYR A 9 -20.95 -8.84 -23.26
N GLN A 10 -21.68 -8.61 -24.36
CA GLN A 10 -21.19 -7.75 -25.44
C GLN A 10 -21.41 -6.28 -25.05
N GLY A 11 -20.31 -5.57 -24.76
CA GLY A 11 -20.31 -4.16 -24.36
C GLY A 11 -19.01 -3.75 -23.66
N GLU A 12 -19.03 -2.59 -22.98
CA GLU A 12 -17.92 -1.96 -22.23
C GLU A 12 -17.12 -2.91 -21.31
N TYR A 13 -17.72 -4.05 -20.93
CA TYR A 13 -17.13 -5.04 -20.04
C TYR A 13 -16.37 -6.18 -20.74
N ALA A 14 -16.18 -6.13 -22.06
CA ALA A 14 -15.45 -7.15 -22.82
C ALA A 14 -14.00 -7.36 -22.33
N LYS A 15 -13.42 -6.36 -21.66
CA LYS A 15 -12.07 -6.43 -21.08
C LYS A 15 -12.03 -7.10 -19.69
N TYR A 16 -13.17 -7.25 -19.03
CA TYR A 16 -13.22 -7.76 -17.66
C TYR A 16 -13.48 -9.27 -17.63
N VAL A 17 -12.83 -9.94 -16.68
CA VAL A 17 -12.93 -11.39 -16.48
C VAL A 17 -13.58 -11.67 -15.13
N PRO A 18 -14.44 -12.69 -14.99
CA PRO A 18 -14.99 -13.08 -13.70
C PRO A 18 -13.91 -13.30 -12.65
N ALA A 19 -14.13 -12.82 -11.41
CA ALA A 19 -13.14 -12.89 -10.34
C ALA A 19 -12.71 -14.33 -10.00
N ASP A 20 -13.60 -15.31 -10.14
CA ASP A 20 -13.27 -16.72 -9.93
C ASP A 20 -12.35 -17.29 -11.03
N GLU A 21 -12.51 -16.82 -12.26
CA GLU A 21 -11.65 -17.18 -13.39
C GLU A 21 -10.30 -16.46 -13.31
N ALA A 22 -10.31 -15.16 -13.05
CA ALA A 22 -9.09 -14.38 -12.79
C ALA A 22 -8.29 -14.98 -11.63
N GLY A 23 -8.96 -15.43 -10.57
CA GLY A 23 -8.32 -16.17 -9.48
C GLY A 23 -7.54 -17.38 -9.99
N ARG A 24 -8.19 -18.25 -10.78
CA ARG A 24 -7.53 -19.43 -11.35
C ARG A 24 -6.33 -19.08 -12.23
N LEU A 25 -6.46 -18.04 -13.07
CA LEU A 25 -5.38 -17.60 -13.97
C LEU A 25 -4.14 -17.12 -13.23
N PHE A 26 -4.31 -16.42 -12.10
CA PHE A 26 -3.21 -15.83 -11.32
C PHE A 26 -2.83 -16.63 -10.06
N GLY A 27 -3.39 -17.83 -9.86
CA GLY A 27 -3.09 -18.68 -8.70
C GLY A 27 -3.67 -18.20 -7.37
N TYR A 28 -4.78 -17.45 -7.41
CA TYR A 28 -5.48 -16.94 -6.23
C TYR A 28 -6.91 -17.49 -6.12
N THR A 29 -7.48 -17.39 -4.92
CA THR A 29 -8.91 -17.68 -4.74
C THR A 29 -9.77 -16.53 -5.27
N GLY A 30 -10.92 -16.85 -5.87
CA GLY A 30 -11.86 -15.82 -6.32
C GLY A 30 -12.32 -14.88 -5.20
N ASN A 31 -12.44 -15.40 -3.97
CA ASN A 31 -12.76 -14.57 -2.80
C ASN A 31 -11.65 -13.56 -2.47
N TYR A 32 -10.38 -13.96 -2.59
CA TYR A 32 -9.26 -13.04 -2.41
C TYR A 32 -9.26 -11.94 -3.48
N VAL A 33 -9.49 -12.30 -4.74
CA VAL A 33 -9.62 -11.34 -5.84
C VAL A 33 -10.77 -10.35 -5.57
N ARG A 34 -11.95 -10.83 -5.16
CA ARG A 34 -13.09 -9.97 -4.76
C ARG A 34 -12.75 -9.03 -3.61
N ARG A 35 -11.94 -9.49 -2.65
CA ARG A 35 -11.45 -8.63 -1.56
C ARG A 35 -10.54 -7.51 -2.10
N LEU A 36 -9.63 -7.82 -3.02
CA LEU A 36 -8.74 -6.82 -3.62
C LEU A 36 -9.51 -5.72 -4.37
N VAL A 37 -10.59 -6.08 -5.08
CA VAL A 37 -11.47 -5.10 -5.74
C VAL A 37 -12.16 -4.20 -4.72
N ARG A 38 -12.72 -4.77 -3.64
CA ARG A 38 -13.38 -4.00 -2.57
C ARG A 38 -12.43 -3.04 -1.85
N GLU A 39 -11.20 -3.48 -1.65
CA GLU A 39 -10.12 -2.66 -1.08
C GLU A 39 -9.53 -1.67 -2.10
N ARG A 40 -10.06 -1.61 -3.33
CA ARG A 40 -9.58 -0.76 -4.44
C ARG A 40 -8.10 -0.93 -4.77
N LYS A 41 -7.54 -2.12 -4.50
CA LYS A 41 -6.16 -2.48 -4.85
C LYS A 41 -5.99 -2.87 -6.31
N ILE A 42 -7.08 -3.32 -6.93
CA ILE A 42 -7.16 -3.69 -8.34
C ILE A 42 -8.47 -3.16 -8.93
N ILE A 43 -8.49 -2.94 -10.24
CA ILE A 43 -9.65 -2.43 -10.98
C ILE A 43 -10.65 -3.57 -11.17
N GLY A 44 -11.91 -3.32 -10.80
CA GLY A 44 -12.99 -4.27 -10.95
C GLY A 44 -14.33 -3.68 -10.54
N ALA A 45 -15.40 -4.36 -10.93
CA ALA A 45 -16.77 -3.94 -10.65
C ALA A 45 -17.65 -5.15 -10.34
N GLN A 46 -18.72 -4.92 -9.57
CA GLN A 46 -19.78 -5.91 -9.40
C GLN A 46 -20.86 -5.63 -10.44
N ILE A 47 -21.09 -6.61 -11.32
CA ILE A 47 -22.11 -6.51 -12.37
C ILE A 47 -23.16 -7.57 -12.05
N LYS A 48 -24.39 -7.12 -11.78
CA LYS A 48 -25.48 -7.95 -11.22
C LYS A 48 -25.04 -8.62 -9.91
N HIS A 49 -24.76 -9.92 -9.95
CA HIS A 49 -24.40 -10.74 -8.79
C HIS A 49 -22.98 -11.32 -8.88
N GLN A 50 -22.22 -10.96 -9.91
CA GLN A 50 -20.88 -11.49 -10.13
C GLN A 50 -19.85 -10.36 -10.15
N TRP A 51 -18.67 -10.65 -9.60
CA TRP A 51 -17.55 -9.72 -9.59
C TRP A 51 -16.70 -9.94 -10.84
N PHE A 52 -16.35 -8.84 -11.48
CA PHE A 52 -15.56 -8.76 -12.69
C PHE A 52 -14.31 -7.92 -12.42
N VAL A 53 -13.19 -8.32 -13.03
CA VAL A 53 -11.88 -7.78 -12.74
C VAL A 53 -11.10 -7.55 -14.02
N ASP A 54 -10.38 -6.44 -14.08
CA ASP A 54 -9.44 -6.19 -15.17
C ASP A 54 -8.18 -7.07 -14.96
N PRO A 55 -7.91 -8.04 -15.85
CA PRO A 55 -6.78 -8.96 -15.71
C PRO A 55 -5.43 -8.23 -15.74
N GLU A 56 -5.33 -7.10 -16.44
CA GLU A 56 -4.09 -6.30 -16.47
C GLU A 56 -3.80 -5.68 -15.12
N SER A 57 -4.81 -5.09 -14.48
CA SER A 57 -4.69 -4.52 -13.13
C SER A 57 -4.29 -5.59 -12.10
N LEU A 58 -4.91 -6.77 -12.14
CA LEU A 58 -4.53 -7.88 -11.27
C LEU A 58 -3.08 -8.32 -11.53
N GLY A 59 -2.68 -8.49 -12.80
CA GLY A 59 -1.31 -8.84 -13.15
C GLY A 59 -0.27 -7.80 -12.69
N ALA A 60 -0.58 -6.52 -12.78
CA ALA A 60 0.26 -5.45 -12.25
C ALA A 60 0.43 -5.55 -10.73
N PHE A 61 -0.65 -5.84 -10.02
CA PHE A 61 -0.61 -6.06 -8.57
C PHE A 61 0.29 -7.25 -8.19
N VAL A 62 0.18 -8.39 -8.89
CA VAL A 62 1.03 -9.57 -8.62
C VAL A 62 2.52 -9.26 -8.81
N ARG A 63 2.87 -8.55 -9.90
CA ARG A 63 4.25 -8.13 -10.16
C ARG A 63 4.78 -7.20 -9.07
N ASN A 64 3.95 -6.26 -8.60
CA ASN A 64 4.33 -5.35 -7.53
C ASN A 64 4.61 -6.09 -6.22
N ILE A 65 3.71 -6.99 -5.80
CA ILE A 65 3.92 -7.82 -4.60
C ILE A 65 5.18 -8.66 -4.71
N SER A 66 5.43 -9.26 -5.87
CA SER A 66 6.63 -10.07 -6.10
C SER A 66 7.91 -9.24 -5.98
N ARG A 67 7.92 -8.03 -6.55
CA ARG A 67 9.04 -7.09 -6.41
C ARG A 67 9.29 -6.69 -4.95
N GLN A 68 8.23 -6.37 -4.21
CA GLN A 68 8.34 -5.98 -2.80
C GLN A 68 8.92 -7.12 -1.95
N LYS A 69 8.54 -8.37 -2.20
CA LYS A 69 9.11 -9.54 -1.51
C LYS A 69 10.61 -9.68 -1.74
N VAL A 70 11.09 -9.44 -2.95
CA VAL A 70 12.53 -9.53 -3.26
C VAL A 70 13.30 -8.48 -2.46
N ILE A 71 12.84 -7.23 -2.48
CA ILE A 71 13.46 -6.12 -1.73
C ILE A 71 13.45 -6.42 -0.23
N GLN A 72 12.32 -6.87 0.31
CA GLN A 72 12.19 -7.20 1.72
C GLN A 72 13.09 -8.38 2.13
N ASN A 73 13.21 -9.41 1.28
CA ASN A 73 14.08 -10.55 1.58
C ASN A 73 15.57 -10.17 1.56
N GLN A 74 15.96 -9.21 0.73
CA GLN A 74 17.33 -8.68 0.71
C GLN A 74 17.68 -7.98 2.02
N SER A 75 16.83 -7.07 2.51
CA SER A 75 17.09 -6.38 3.77
C SER A 75 17.14 -7.34 4.97
N ILE A 76 16.25 -8.34 5.01
CA ILE A 76 16.30 -9.39 6.05
C ILE A 76 17.61 -10.18 5.97
N ARG A 77 18.11 -10.48 4.76
CA ARG A 77 19.37 -11.19 4.59
C ARG A 77 20.57 -10.38 5.08
N GLU A 78 20.59 -9.09 4.79
CA GLU A 78 21.66 -8.19 5.24
C GLU A 78 21.70 -8.09 6.77
N VAL A 79 20.55 -7.92 7.41
CA VAL A 79 20.43 -7.92 8.88
C VAL A 79 20.98 -9.23 9.45
N ARG A 80 20.63 -10.39 8.87
CA ARG A 80 21.12 -11.71 9.32
C ARG A 80 22.63 -11.87 9.18
N ILE A 81 23.23 -11.33 8.11
CA ILE A 81 24.68 -11.37 7.92
C ILE A 81 25.38 -10.56 9.02
N GLU A 82 24.82 -9.41 9.37
CA GLU A 82 25.39 -8.55 10.40
C GLU A 82 25.25 -9.14 11.80
N GLU A 83 24.08 -9.70 12.13
CA GLU A 83 23.87 -10.47 13.36
C GLU A 83 24.87 -11.64 13.48
N GLN A 84 25.11 -12.37 12.38
CA GLN A 84 26.09 -13.45 12.35
C GLN A 84 27.52 -12.97 12.58
N LYS A 85 27.92 -11.84 11.98
CA LYS A 85 29.25 -11.25 12.21
C LYS A 85 29.41 -10.83 13.67
N ILE A 86 28.41 -10.15 14.24
CA ILE A 86 28.42 -9.72 15.64
C ILE A 86 28.54 -10.93 16.56
N GLY A 87 27.70 -11.95 16.37
CA GLY A 87 27.75 -13.18 17.15
C GLY A 87 29.11 -13.88 17.05
N HIS A 88 29.68 -13.94 15.85
CA HIS A 88 31.00 -14.52 15.63
C HIS A 88 32.12 -13.71 16.33
N ILE A 89 32.09 -12.38 16.26
CA ILE A 89 33.05 -11.49 16.95
C ILE A 89 32.96 -11.70 18.47
N LEU A 90 31.75 -11.73 19.02
CA LEU A 90 31.52 -11.96 20.45
C LEU A 90 32.03 -13.35 20.90
N SER A 91 31.90 -14.36 20.04
CA SER A 91 32.38 -15.73 20.34
C SER A 91 33.90 -15.87 20.29
N LYS A 92 34.59 -15.18 19.36
CA LYS A 92 36.06 -15.24 19.21
C LYS A 92 36.81 -14.32 20.16
N GLY A 93 36.17 -13.24 20.62
CA GLY A 93 36.81 -12.23 21.47
C GLY A 93 37.03 -12.64 22.94
N GLY A 94 36.59 -13.83 23.38
CA GLY A 94 36.79 -14.26 24.77
C GLY A 94 36.08 -13.39 25.84
N LEU A 95 35.17 -12.49 25.44
CA LEU A 95 34.49 -11.54 26.32
C LEU A 95 33.21 -12.11 26.98
N VAL A 96 32.99 -13.43 26.90
CA VAL A 96 31.75 -14.06 27.38
C VAL A 96 31.73 -14.31 28.90
N SER A 97 32.83 -14.07 29.65
CA SER A 97 32.82 -14.38 31.09
C SER A 97 32.56 -13.21 32.05
N GLU A 98 32.61 -11.93 31.67
CA GLU A 98 32.63 -10.87 32.71
C GLU A 98 31.56 -9.77 32.66
N ASN A 99 30.81 -9.55 31.58
CA ASN A 99 29.79 -8.48 31.55
C ASN A 99 28.44 -8.95 31.02
N ARG A 100 27.80 -9.87 31.75
CA ARG A 100 26.38 -10.24 31.54
C ARG A 100 25.41 -9.07 31.79
N ALA A 101 25.85 -7.97 32.39
CA ALA A 101 25.00 -6.83 32.77
C ALA A 101 24.71 -5.85 31.62
N THR A 102 25.53 -5.80 30.55
CA THR A 102 25.39 -4.81 29.46
C THR A 102 24.61 -5.30 28.24
N LEU A 103 24.37 -6.62 28.12
CA LEU A 103 23.54 -7.20 27.05
C LEU A 103 22.04 -6.99 27.27
N ALA A 104 21.62 -6.52 28.45
CA ALA A 104 20.24 -6.13 28.73
C ALA A 104 19.83 -4.82 28.04
N ASP A 105 20.78 -4.04 27.49
CA ASP A 105 20.50 -2.73 26.87
C ASP A 105 20.35 -2.80 25.35
N TYR A 106 20.82 -3.89 24.71
CA TYR A 106 20.60 -4.12 23.27
C TYR A 106 19.20 -4.64 22.92
N SER A 107 18.34 -4.90 23.90
CA SER A 107 16.91 -5.20 23.64
C SER A 107 16.12 -4.02 23.07
N ILE A 108 16.70 -2.81 23.01
CA ILE A 108 16.06 -1.60 22.48
C ILE A 108 16.08 -1.58 20.93
N LEU A 109 16.91 -2.42 20.29
CA LEU A 109 17.02 -2.52 18.83
C LEU A 109 16.34 -3.76 18.24
N GLN A 110 15.42 -4.41 18.97
CA GLN A 110 14.55 -5.38 18.32
C GLN A 110 13.69 -4.62 17.31
N PRO A 111 13.86 -4.82 15.98
CA PRO A 111 12.84 -4.37 15.05
C PRO A 111 11.56 -5.00 15.55
N GLN A 112 10.53 -4.19 15.80
CA GLN A 112 9.20 -4.64 16.19
C GLN A 112 8.65 -5.50 15.04
N THR A 113 9.14 -6.73 14.91
CA THR A 113 8.56 -7.76 14.08
C THR A 113 7.31 -8.16 14.82
N SER A 114 6.27 -7.34 14.62
CA SER A 114 4.90 -7.72 14.90
C SER A 114 4.66 -8.99 14.09
N THR A 115 4.91 -10.12 14.72
CA THR A 115 4.45 -11.41 14.26
C THR A 115 2.95 -11.24 14.05
N PRO A 116 2.41 -11.43 12.83
CA PRO A 116 0.99 -11.54 12.66
C PRO A 116 0.57 -12.86 13.28
N THR A 117 0.39 -12.86 14.60
CA THR A 117 -0.30 -13.90 15.33
C THR A 117 -1.76 -13.77 14.91
N SER A 118 -2.07 -14.37 13.77
CA SER A 118 -3.41 -14.56 13.24
C SER A 118 -4.14 -15.55 14.15
N ARG A 119 -4.49 -15.11 15.36
CA ARG A 119 -5.72 -15.52 16.02
C ARG A 119 -6.72 -14.41 15.76
N PHE A 120 -7.38 -14.50 14.61
CA PHE A 120 -8.63 -13.82 14.35
C PHE A 120 -9.63 -14.22 15.45
N ARG A 121 -9.73 -13.43 16.51
CA ARG A 121 -10.96 -13.32 17.29
C ARG A 121 -11.71 -12.13 16.70
N PRO A 122 -12.84 -12.33 16.00
CA PRO A 122 -13.67 -11.22 15.55
C PRO A 122 -14.28 -10.57 16.79
N VAL A 123 -13.62 -9.57 17.34
CA VAL A 123 -14.27 -8.60 18.22
C VAL A 123 -15.03 -7.68 17.26
N PHE A 124 -16.27 -8.05 16.98
CA PHE A 124 -17.25 -7.12 16.43
C PHE A 124 -17.38 -5.98 17.45
N SER A 125 -16.62 -4.90 17.26
CA SER A 125 -16.86 -3.69 18.03
C SER A 125 -18.17 -3.12 17.52
N ALA A 126 -19.17 -3.14 18.39
CA ALA A 126 -20.49 -2.57 18.20
C ALA A 126 -20.46 -1.03 18.26
N VAL A 127 -19.46 -0.39 17.61
CA VAL A 127 -19.28 1.08 17.56
C VAL A 127 -19.22 1.54 16.09
N GLY A 128 -19.95 0.85 15.21
CA GLY A 128 -20.05 1.15 13.78
C GLY A 128 -21.47 1.47 13.33
N ILE A 129 -22.36 1.85 14.25
CA ILE A 129 -23.71 2.30 13.94
C ILE A 129 -23.93 3.53 14.81
N PHE A 130 -23.71 4.74 14.27
CA PHE A 130 -24.39 5.98 14.71
C PHE A 130 -23.92 7.26 13.98
N LEU A 131 -23.03 7.17 12.98
CA LEU A 131 -22.59 8.36 12.21
C LEU A 131 -22.91 8.31 10.70
N ALA A 132 -23.89 7.50 10.29
CA ALA A 132 -24.43 7.52 8.92
C ALA A 132 -25.89 8.00 8.84
N GLY A 133 -26.54 8.30 9.97
CA GLY A 133 -27.99 8.51 10.04
C GLY A 133 -28.49 9.95 10.23
N VAL A 134 -27.62 10.96 10.33
CA VAL A 134 -28.05 12.33 10.73
C VAL A 134 -27.84 13.41 9.65
N ILE A 135 -27.12 13.13 8.55
CA ILE A 135 -26.85 14.13 7.50
C ILE A 135 -27.62 13.79 6.20
N VAL A 136 -28.88 13.37 6.31
CA VAL A 136 -29.76 13.16 5.14
C VAL A 136 -31.13 13.84 5.29
N THR A 137 -31.41 14.49 6.41
CA THR A 137 -32.71 15.15 6.60
C THR A 137 -32.51 16.48 7.30
N LEU A 138 -32.39 17.56 6.53
CA LEU A 138 -32.99 18.88 6.83
C LEU A 138 -32.53 19.91 5.77
N LEU A 139 -33.29 19.97 4.67
CA LEU A 139 -33.78 21.21 4.00
C LEU A 139 -32.78 22.20 3.34
N PRO A 140 -33.25 23.10 2.43
CA PRO A 140 -34.13 22.93 1.26
C PRO A 140 -33.59 23.66 0.00
N LEU A 141 -34.31 23.49 -1.12
CA LEU A 141 -34.19 24.29 -2.35
C LEU A 141 -34.50 25.80 -2.14
N THR A 142 -34.02 26.63 -3.09
CA THR A 142 -34.25 28.08 -3.34
C THR A 142 -33.25 29.01 -2.62
N HIS A 143 -32.48 29.94 -3.24
CA HIS A 143 -32.63 30.80 -4.43
C HIS A 143 -31.25 31.20 -5.05
N PRO A 144 -31.21 31.92 -6.19
CA PRO A 144 -30.02 32.11 -7.03
C PRO A 144 -29.25 33.43 -6.80
N ILE A 145 -28.12 33.55 -7.51
CA ILE A 145 -27.37 34.76 -7.94
C ILE A 145 -26.19 35.24 -7.05
N THR A 146 -25.04 35.26 -7.74
CA THR A 146 -23.87 36.18 -7.68
C THR A 146 -22.74 36.01 -6.67
N ARG A 147 -21.54 36.15 -7.26
CA ARG A 147 -20.20 36.41 -6.69
C ARG A 147 -19.49 35.22 -6.05
N THR A 148 -18.63 34.59 -6.85
CA THR A 148 -17.20 34.37 -6.54
C THR A 148 -16.52 33.73 -7.76
N GLN A 149 -16.38 34.49 -8.85
CA GLN A 149 -15.32 34.23 -9.83
C GLN A 149 -14.10 35.04 -9.39
N ALA A 150 -13.25 34.44 -8.55
CA ALA A 150 -11.88 34.87 -8.32
C ALA A 150 -11.21 33.81 -7.45
N LEU A 151 -10.51 32.85 -8.08
CA LEU A 151 -9.48 31.94 -7.58
C LEU A 151 -9.66 30.57 -8.23
N LEU A 152 -8.55 30.02 -8.74
CA LEU A 152 -8.42 28.76 -9.48
C LEU A 152 -8.73 28.80 -10.99
N ALA A 153 -8.08 29.74 -11.67
CA ALA A 153 -7.53 29.46 -13.00
C ALA A 153 -5.99 29.43 -12.90
N THR A 154 -5.44 28.49 -12.14
CA THR A 154 -4.01 28.15 -12.27
C THR A 154 -3.89 27.17 -13.42
N THR A 155 -3.52 27.71 -14.57
CA THR A 155 -3.16 26.96 -15.76
C THR A 155 -2.03 25.98 -15.45
N PRO A 156 -2.06 24.74 -15.98
CA PRO A 156 -1.06 23.71 -15.68
C PRO A 156 0.36 24.08 -16.11
N ALA A 157 0.56 25.15 -16.90
CA ALA A 157 1.88 25.67 -17.26
C ALA A 157 2.66 26.25 -16.05
N ASP A 158 1.98 26.87 -15.09
CA ASP A 158 2.62 27.57 -13.97
C ASP A 158 3.13 26.60 -12.87
N ALA A 159 2.54 25.40 -12.81
CA ALA A 159 2.95 24.34 -11.89
C ALA A 159 4.34 23.77 -12.23
N TYR A 160 4.74 23.79 -13.51
CA TYR A 160 6.07 23.28 -13.92
C TYR A 160 7.20 24.23 -13.52
N HIS A 161 6.97 25.54 -13.56
CA HIS A 161 7.98 26.52 -13.15
C HIS A 161 8.28 26.48 -11.64
N THR A 162 7.27 26.16 -10.82
CA THR A 162 7.44 26.03 -9.37
C THR A 162 8.19 24.75 -8.97
N LEU A 163 7.96 23.65 -9.68
CA LEU A 163 8.71 22.41 -9.43
C LEU A 163 10.17 22.52 -9.92
N ALA A 164 10.41 23.19 -11.04
CA ALA A 164 11.76 23.40 -11.56
C ALA A 164 12.62 24.29 -10.65
N SER A 165 12.05 25.37 -10.08
CA SER A 165 12.77 26.24 -9.16
C SER A 165 13.10 25.54 -7.84
N LEU A 166 12.17 24.74 -7.29
CA LEU A 166 12.39 23.97 -6.06
C LEU A 166 13.50 22.91 -6.23
N ALA A 167 13.54 22.22 -7.37
CA ALA A 167 14.59 21.26 -7.69
C ALA A 167 15.97 21.93 -7.83
N ALA A 168 16.03 23.10 -8.46
CA ALA A 168 17.28 23.86 -8.60
C ALA A 168 17.83 24.33 -7.24
N THR A 169 16.96 24.80 -6.34
CA THR A 169 17.36 25.19 -4.97
C THR A 169 17.84 23.98 -4.16
N ALA A 170 17.16 22.84 -4.26
CA ALA A 170 17.59 21.62 -3.58
C ALA A 170 18.97 21.13 -4.03
N TYR A 171 19.27 21.21 -5.34
CA TYR A 171 20.57 20.83 -5.89
C TYR A 171 21.71 21.74 -5.39
N HIS A 172 21.49 23.06 -5.39
CA HIS A 172 22.50 24.01 -4.88
C HIS A 172 22.78 23.82 -3.39
N ASN A 173 21.75 23.56 -2.58
CA ASN A 173 21.91 23.31 -1.15
C ASN A 173 22.66 22.00 -0.89
N ALA A 174 22.37 20.94 -1.65
CA ALA A 174 23.07 19.67 -1.53
C ALA A 174 24.56 19.80 -1.89
N ARG A 175 24.88 20.57 -2.94
CA ARG A 175 26.27 20.79 -3.36
C ARG A 175 27.06 21.61 -2.33
N ALA A 176 26.49 22.68 -1.81
CA ALA A 176 27.12 23.48 -0.75
C ALA A 176 27.37 22.69 0.54
N LEU A 177 26.55 21.67 0.82
CA LEU A 177 26.72 20.80 1.98
C LEU A 177 27.88 19.79 1.77
N ASN A 178 28.07 19.31 0.55
CA ASN A 178 29.20 18.43 0.22
C ASN A 178 30.55 19.16 0.30
N ASP A 179 30.62 20.40 -0.22
CA ASP A 179 31.84 21.22 -0.17
C ASP A 179 32.26 21.57 1.27
N ARG A 180 31.33 21.56 2.24
CA ARG A 180 31.63 21.73 3.69
C ARG A 180 32.16 20.48 4.36
N ILE A 181 31.91 19.29 3.81
CA ILE A 181 32.38 18.02 4.38
C ILE A 181 33.83 17.75 3.97
N GLU A 182 34.28 18.33 2.86
CA GLU A 182 35.64 18.16 2.32
C GLU A 182 36.68 19.16 2.87
N GLN A 183 36.29 20.06 3.78
CA GLN A 183 37.19 20.97 4.51
C GLN A 183 37.43 20.51 5.95
#